data_AF-A0A8W8L5J8-F1
#
_entry.id   AF-A0A8W8L5J8-F1
#
_cell.length_a   1.000
_cell.length_b   1.000
_cell.length_c   1.000
_cell.angle_alpha   90.00
_cell.angle_beta   90.00
_cell.angle_gamma   90.00
#
_symmetry.space_group_name_H-M   'P 1'
#
loop_
_entity.id
_entity.type
_entity.pdbx_description
1 polymer ?
#
loop_
_entity_poly.entity_id
_entity_poly.type
_entity_poly.pdbx_seq_one_letter_code
_entity_poly.pdbx_strand_id
1 'polypeptide(L)'
;MPQCQTAGHIIKSLNLLRMQCMASVNSTVHHIHQLVPTSELPPSRKYIGSSRSKRGLFDFVGKISKSLFGTATSGDIATLQRHMQTLNNNNVKLAKAMAQQDHHLSSFIEAVDKRFNNVVAAVRQNHQDAVSLSVLAHNSMDALDHEFLILSELIIKQTNVSAQLEKELEHIKLGLHDLVKGKLSPFLLTPHILKSSIDQVQSIISAKFPKFHISNKDPLFYYSMGEFLFTRLHTELYLTLKIPISPFQQPMSMYKVYTFLVPVNSSSNHATQLTDLPPYFLHTADNQHHATITSQQLTLCEGTSTRYCNFNIAMKATASPKSMIAGQVNFAVDYWPDTSGILAIVSTSVGFFGLIFSIWSCYKIRTVLLPVLLLHQVKPSAAATIKPTLSFIYNQADDDTPATSVNEHFYATFSTPWPYVSLSVLTTILVIACITHLWQKFQRSHKTSLHLELTTGPTCELFTLLTLPLCPHNWNIQTPEDISSVHVTTSYYVLHYLHIQCTDFTITNKHTNRSIDVPTTILISPFTARKIHNILQHPYTAYFLLSHHQYFQIL
;
A
#
# COMPACT_ATOMS: atom_id res chain seq x y z
N MET A 1 -20.90 -46.22 -31.50
CA MET A 1 -21.02 -44.80 -31.08
C MET A 1 -20.62 -44.63 -29.60
N PRO A 2 -19.32 -44.71 -29.25
CA PRO A 2 -18.85 -44.54 -27.87
C PRO A 2 -18.84 -43.08 -27.39
N GLN A 3 -18.72 -42.10 -28.30
CA GLN A 3 -18.60 -40.66 -27.94
C GLN A 3 -19.87 -40.07 -27.29
N CYS A 4 -21.07 -40.52 -27.70
CA CYS A 4 -22.34 -40.06 -27.08
C CYS A 4 -22.50 -40.54 -25.63
N GLN A 5 -21.95 -41.70 -25.26
CA GLN A 5 -21.97 -42.17 -23.88
C GLN A 5 -21.07 -41.29 -23.00
N THR A 6 -19.88 -40.92 -23.50
CA THR A 6 -18.95 -40.04 -22.79
C THR A 6 -19.55 -38.66 -22.50
N ALA A 7 -20.21 -38.05 -23.48
CA ALA A 7 -20.89 -36.76 -23.29
C ALA A 7 -22.01 -36.83 -22.22
N GLY A 8 -22.79 -37.92 -22.21
CA GLY A 8 -23.81 -38.15 -21.19
C GLY A 8 -23.24 -38.26 -19.77
N HIS A 9 -22.11 -38.96 -19.61
CA HIS A 9 -21.41 -39.05 -18.33
C HIS A 9 -20.92 -37.68 -17.84
N ILE A 10 -20.37 -36.85 -18.73
CA ILE A 10 -19.88 -35.51 -18.41
C ILE A 10 -21.03 -34.61 -17.92
N ILE A 11 -22.14 -34.56 -18.64
CA ILE A 11 -23.32 -33.76 -18.25
C ILE A 11 -23.87 -34.22 -16.90
N LYS A 12 -23.91 -35.53 -16.66
CA LYS A 12 -24.34 -36.09 -15.37
C LYS A 12 -23.40 -35.67 -14.24
N SER A 13 -22.08 -35.72 -14.44
CA SER A 13 -21.08 -35.28 -13.47
C SER A 13 -21.18 -33.78 -13.16
N LEU A 14 -21.37 -32.93 -14.18
CA LEU A 14 -21.58 -31.49 -14.00
C LEU A 14 -22.85 -31.19 -13.20
N ASN A 15 -23.96 -31.88 -13.49
CA ASN A 15 -25.20 -31.73 -12.75
C ASN A 15 -25.06 -32.19 -11.30
N LEU A 16 -24.34 -33.29 -11.04
CA LEU A 16 -24.03 -33.74 -9.68
C LEU A 16 -23.22 -32.70 -8.91
N LEU A 17 -22.14 -32.17 -9.51
CA LEU A 17 -21.32 -31.11 -8.92
C LEU A 17 -22.16 -29.87 -8.58
N ARG A 18 -23.05 -29.46 -9.50
CA ARG A 18 -23.97 -28.34 -9.28
C ARG A 18 -24.92 -28.59 -8.12
N MET A 19 -25.52 -29.78 -8.03
CA MET A 19 -26.43 -30.13 -6.92
C MET A 19 -25.68 -30.16 -5.58
N GLN A 20 -24.46 -30.70 -5.55
CA GLN A 20 -23.63 -30.71 -4.35
C GLN A 20 -23.26 -29.29 -3.91
N CYS A 21 -22.85 -28.43 -4.84
CA CYS A 21 -22.52 -27.03 -4.54
C CYS A 21 -23.75 -26.28 -3.98
N MET A 22 -24.93 -26.45 -4.59
CA MET A 22 -26.18 -25.86 -4.09
C MET A 22 -26.57 -26.40 -2.71
N ALA A 23 -26.37 -27.69 -2.46
CA ALA A 23 -26.59 -28.28 -1.14
C ALA A 23 -25.64 -27.69 -0.08
N SER A 24 -24.36 -27.48 -0.43
CA SER A 24 -23.37 -26.84 0.44
C SER A 24 -23.73 -25.38 0.76
N VAL A 25 -24.15 -24.60 -0.25
CA VAL A 25 -24.66 -23.23 -0.06
C VAL A 25 -25.87 -23.23 0.87
N ASN A 26 -26.86 -24.09 0.63
CA ASN A 26 -28.08 -24.12 1.44
C ASN A 26 -27.79 -24.56 2.89
N SER A 27 -26.91 -25.55 3.07
CA SER A 27 -26.44 -25.99 4.39
C SER A 27 -25.71 -24.88 5.14
N THR A 28 -24.84 -24.14 4.44
CA THR A 28 -24.12 -22.99 5.02
C THR A 28 -25.11 -21.92 5.45
N VAL A 29 -26.02 -21.50 4.56
CA VAL A 29 -27.06 -20.52 4.87
C VAL A 29 -27.88 -20.96 6.09
N HIS A 30 -28.31 -22.22 6.13
CA HIS A 30 -29.04 -22.75 7.28
C HIS A 30 -28.24 -22.65 8.58
N HIS A 31 -26.94 -22.98 8.56
CA HIS A 31 -26.05 -22.77 9.71
C HIS A 31 -25.96 -21.30 10.13
N ILE A 32 -25.88 -20.35 9.20
CA ILE A 32 -25.89 -18.90 9.52
C ILE A 32 -27.19 -18.55 10.27
N HIS A 33 -28.32 -19.03 9.77
CA HIS A 33 -29.63 -18.77 10.38
C HIS A 33 -29.78 -19.36 11.78
N GLN A 34 -29.17 -20.53 12.04
CA GLN A 34 -29.20 -21.19 13.34
C GLN A 34 -28.24 -20.56 14.36
N LEU A 35 -27.04 -20.20 13.92
CA LEU A 35 -25.96 -19.75 14.80
C LEU A 35 -26.02 -18.25 15.12
N VAL A 36 -26.50 -17.43 14.18
CA VAL A 36 -26.50 -15.98 14.36
C VAL A 36 -27.88 -15.50 14.82
N PRO A 37 -27.97 -14.86 16.00
CA PRO A 37 -29.23 -14.34 16.49
C PRO A 37 -29.81 -13.31 15.52
N THR A 38 -31.11 -13.37 15.32
CA THR A 38 -31.82 -12.41 14.46
C THR A 38 -32.34 -11.29 15.33
N SER A 39 -31.90 -10.06 15.09
CA SER A 39 -32.56 -8.91 15.71
C SER A 39 -33.88 -8.69 14.99
N GLU A 40 -34.99 -8.99 15.66
CA GLU A 40 -36.27 -8.44 15.25
C GLU A 40 -36.26 -6.95 15.57
N LEU A 41 -36.30 -6.10 14.54
CA LEU A 41 -36.59 -4.70 14.76
C LEU A 41 -37.93 -4.64 15.48
N PRO A 42 -38.05 -3.87 16.59
CA PRO A 42 -39.36 -3.64 17.19
C PRO A 42 -40.28 -3.17 16.06
N PRO A 43 -41.46 -3.79 15.90
CA PRO A 43 -42.33 -3.51 14.77
C PRO A 43 -42.46 -2.01 14.67
N SER A 44 -42.04 -1.43 13.54
CA SER A 44 -42.22 0.00 13.32
C SER A 44 -43.68 0.28 13.65
N ARG A 45 -43.94 1.27 14.52
CA ARG A 45 -45.31 1.65 14.88
C ARG A 45 -46.04 1.97 13.58
N LYS A 46 -46.71 0.96 13.02
CA LYS A 46 -47.37 1.06 11.74
C LYS A 46 -48.63 1.86 12.01
N TYR A 47 -48.64 3.08 11.47
CA TYR A 47 -49.88 3.72 11.08
C TYR A 47 -50.71 2.71 10.30
N ILE A 48 -51.92 2.47 10.78
CA ILE A 48 -52.90 1.54 10.22
C ILE A 48 -53.26 2.06 8.82
N GLY A 49 -52.61 1.53 7.78
CA GLY A 49 -52.86 1.98 6.42
C GLY A 49 -51.84 1.47 5.41
N SER A 50 -52.19 0.36 4.78
CA SER A 50 -51.66 -0.12 3.49
C SER A 50 -50.37 -0.98 3.46
N SER A 51 -50.45 -1.93 2.52
CA SER A 51 -49.40 -2.71 1.89
C SER A 51 -49.01 -4.05 2.53
N ARG A 52 -49.46 -5.08 1.81
CA ARG A 52 -49.25 -6.52 1.92
C ARG A 52 -47.75 -6.84 1.74
N SER A 53 -47.09 -7.24 2.82
CA SER A 53 -45.69 -7.70 2.79
C SER A 53 -45.57 -9.01 1.99
N LYS A 54 -44.84 -8.97 0.88
CA LYS A 54 -44.45 -10.17 0.14
C LYS A 54 -43.41 -10.93 0.97
N ARG A 55 -43.83 -12.04 1.59
CA ARG A 55 -42.93 -13.06 2.14
C ARG A 55 -42.29 -13.82 0.98
N GLY A 56 -41.11 -13.39 0.54
CA GLY A 56 -40.28 -14.12 -0.42
C GLY A 56 -39.02 -14.63 0.27
N LEU A 57 -38.93 -15.94 0.50
CA LEU A 57 -37.85 -16.60 1.23
C LEU A 57 -36.53 -16.78 0.42
N PHE A 58 -36.42 -16.27 -0.82
CA PHE A 58 -35.35 -16.71 -1.75
C PHE A 58 -34.81 -15.68 -2.77
N ASP A 59 -34.71 -14.39 -2.45
CA ASP A 59 -34.13 -13.42 -3.42
C ASP A 59 -32.59 -13.48 -3.52
N PHE A 60 -31.90 -14.01 -2.50
CA PHE A 60 -30.43 -14.06 -2.46
C PHE A 60 -29.85 -15.21 -3.31
N VAL A 61 -30.38 -16.43 -3.16
CA VAL A 61 -29.95 -17.61 -3.94
C VAL A 61 -30.24 -17.41 -5.43
N GLY A 62 -31.36 -16.78 -5.77
CA GLY A 62 -31.73 -16.46 -7.15
C GLY A 62 -30.82 -15.43 -7.83
N LYS A 63 -30.21 -14.49 -7.09
CA LYS A 63 -29.30 -13.48 -7.66
C LYS A 63 -27.88 -14.01 -7.84
N ILE A 64 -27.37 -14.78 -6.86
CA ILE A 64 -26.03 -15.40 -6.96
C ILE A 64 -26.02 -16.52 -7.99
N SER A 65 -27.07 -17.35 -8.07
CA SER A 65 -27.13 -18.43 -9.09
C SER A 65 -27.23 -17.88 -10.52
N LYS A 66 -27.90 -16.73 -10.70
CA LYS A 66 -28.09 -16.10 -12.02
C LYS A 66 -26.80 -15.43 -12.52
N SER A 67 -25.97 -14.92 -11.62
CA SER A 67 -24.68 -14.29 -11.96
C SER A 67 -23.55 -15.30 -12.20
N LEU A 68 -23.52 -16.44 -11.49
CA LEU A 68 -22.43 -17.42 -11.59
C LEU A 68 -22.68 -18.53 -12.63
N PHE A 69 -23.94 -18.84 -12.95
CA PHE A 69 -24.25 -20.04 -13.73
C PHE A 69 -25.06 -19.79 -15.00
N GLY A 70 -25.29 -18.53 -15.39
CA GLY A 70 -25.82 -18.16 -16.70
C GLY A 70 -26.92 -19.10 -17.21
N THR A 71 -27.92 -19.40 -16.38
CA THR A 71 -28.93 -20.39 -16.77
C THR A 71 -30.02 -19.72 -17.58
N ALA A 72 -30.07 -20.06 -18.87
CA ALA A 72 -31.32 -20.16 -19.61
C ALA A 72 -32.35 -20.94 -18.78
N THR A 73 -33.56 -20.41 -18.71
CA THR A 73 -34.69 -20.99 -18.00
C THR A 73 -35.03 -22.38 -18.55
N SER A 74 -35.61 -23.24 -17.72
CA SER A 74 -36.15 -24.56 -18.08
C SER A 74 -37.26 -24.54 -19.17
N GLY A 75 -37.59 -23.35 -19.70
CA GLY A 75 -38.42 -23.18 -20.90
C GLY A 75 -37.69 -23.43 -22.23
N ASP A 76 -36.36 -23.36 -22.29
CA ASP A 76 -35.62 -23.45 -23.57
C ASP A 76 -35.23 -24.88 -23.98
N ILE A 77 -35.27 -25.84 -23.05
CA ILE A 77 -34.97 -27.25 -23.32
C ILE A 77 -36.14 -27.96 -24.03
N ALA A 78 -37.36 -27.43 -23.92
CA ALA A 78 -38.56 -27.99 -24.57
C ALA A 78 -38.65 -27.68 -26.08
N THR A 79 -37.79 -26.81 -26.60
CA THR A 79 -37.80 -26.37 -28.02
C THR A 79 -36.80 -27.15 -28.87
N LEU A 80 -35.69 -27.61 -28.27
CA LEU A 80 -34.68 -28.45 -28.95
C LEU A 80 -35.17 -29.89 -29.19
N GLN A 81 -35.99 -30.42 -28.28
CA GLN A 81 -36.55 -31.78 -28.38
C GLN A 81 -37.57 -31.94 -29.53
N ARG A 82 -38.17 -30.84 -30.00
CA ARG A 82 -39.11 -30.86 -31.14
C ARG A 82 -38.45 -30.82 -32.52
N HIS A 83 -37.18 -30.40 -32.63
CA HIS A 83 -36.48 -30.39 -33.92
C HIS A 83 -35.78 -31.71 -34.26
N MET A 84 -35.55 -32.58 -33.26
CA MET A 84 -34.93 -33.89 -33.48
C MET A 84 -35.92 -34.98 -33.92
N GLN A 85 -37.22 -34.82 -33.64
CA GLN A 85 -38.26 -35.80 -34.01
C GLN A 85 -38.74 -35.69 -35.47
N THR A 86 -38.37 -34.64 -36.20
CA THR A 86 -38.85 -34.39 -37.57
C THR A 86 -37.86 -34.84 -38.65
N LEU A 87 -36.69 -35.38 -38.29
CA LEU A 87 -35.64 -35.78 -39.25
C LEU A 87 -35.51 -37.30 -39.44
N ASN A 88 -36.32 -38.12 -38.76
CA ASN A 88 -36.20 -39.58 -38.78
C ASN A 88 -37.31 -40.31 -39.57
N ASN A 89 -38.23 -39.61 -40.25
CA ASN A 89 -39.44 -40.23 -40.83
C ASN A 89 -39.53 -40.30 -42.37
N ASN A 90 -38.45 -40.02 -43.13
CA ASN A 90 -38.52 -40.01 -44.61
C ASN A 90 -37.65 -41.03 -45.36
N ASN A 91 -37.01 -42.00 -44.69
CA ASN A 91 -36.09 -42.94 -45.37
C ASN A 91 -36.65 -44.34 -45.72
N VAL A 92 -37.97 -44.53 -45.80
CA VAL A 92 -38.55 -45.89 -46.02
C VAL A 92 -39.34 -46.05 -47.33
N LYS A 93 -39.40 -45.06 -48.22
CA LYS A 93 -40.18 -45.17 -49.49
C LYS A 93 -39.39 -45.32 -50.78
N LEU A 94 -38.06 -45.39 -50.74
CA LEU A 94 -37.23 -45.53 -51.94
C LEU A 94 -36.88 -46.99 -52.30
N ALA A 95 -37.05 -47.94 -51.36
CA ALA A 95 -36.66 -49.34 -51.60
C ALA A 95 -37.74 -50.20 -52.29
N LYS A 96 -38.94 -49.65 -52.55
CA LYS A 96 -40.10 -50.43 -53.01
C LYS A 96 -40.48 -50.25 -54.49
N ALA A 97 -39.60 -49.65 -55.30
CA ALA A 97 -39.86 -49.39 -56.72
C ALA A 97 -38.89 -50.10 -57.70
N MET A 98 -37.96 -50.94 -57.21
CA MET A 98 -36.93 -51.57 -58.05
C MET A 98 -37.21 -53.05 -58.43
N ALA A 99 -38.40 -53.57 -58.13
CA ALA A 99 -38.72 -54.99 -58.28
C ALA A 99 -39.44 -55.37 -59.59
N GLN A 100 -39.52 -54.48 -60.58
CA GLN A 100 -40.21 -54.78 -61.85
C GLN A 100 -39.41 -54.27 -63.04
N GLN A 101 -38.64 -55.15 -63.70
CA GLN A 101 -38.63 -55.31 -65.16
C GLN A 101 -37.54 -56.31 -65.56
N ASP A 102 -37.97 -57.55 -65.73
CA ASP A 102 -37.12 -58.70 -66.05
C ASP A 102 -37.55 -59.39 -67.37
N HIS A 103 -37.86 -58.60 -68.41
CA HIS A 103 -38.06 -59.14 -69.75
C HIS A 103 -37.44 -58.19 -70.78
N HIS A 104 -36.37 -58.65 -71.46
CA HIS A 104 -36.06 -58.53 -72.90
C HIS A 104 -34.55 -58.70 -73.12
N LEU A 105 -34.15 -59.92 -73.50
CA LEU A 105 -32.77 -60.43 -73.49
C LEU A 105 -31.99 -60.24 -74.82
N SER A 106 -32.52 -59.48 -75.80
CA SER A 106 -31.80 -59.20 -77.07
C SER A 106 -31.35 -57.74 -77.24
N SER A 107 -31.75 -56.84 -76.34
CA SER A 107 -31.09 -55.54 -76.11
C SER A 107 -29.91 -55.65 -75.13
N PHE A 108 -29.61 -56.88 -74.68
CA PHE A 108 -28.74 -57.19 -73.55
C PHE A 108 -27.27 -56.88 -73.82
N ILE A 109 -26.77 -57.04 -75.05
CA ILE A 109 -25.34 -56.82 -75.35
C ILE A 109 -25.00 -55.32 -75.48
N GLU A 110 -25.90 -54.50 -76.01
CA GLU A 110 -25.75 -53.04 -76.09
C GLU A 110 -26.10 -52.35 -74.75
N ALA A 111 -27.06 -52.92 -74.01
CA ALA A 111 -27.36 -52.49 -72.65
C ALA A 111 -26.28 -52.89 -71.64
N VAL A 112 -25.55 -54.00 -71.83
CA VAL A 112 -24.43 -54.38 -70.96
C VAL A 112 -23.27 -53.41 -71.10
N ASP A 113 -22.93 -52.94 -72.31
CA ASP A 113 -21.85 -51.97 -72.50
C ASP A 113 -22.21 -50.58 -71.95
N LYS A 114 -23.46 -50.16 -72.14
CA LYS A 114 -24.01 -48.94 -71.53
C LYS A 114 -24.18 -49.07 -70.01
N ARG A 115 -24.55 -50.25 -69.50
CA ARG A 115 -24.60 -50.56 -68.05
C ARG A 115 -23.21 -50.66 -67.46
N PHE A 116 -22.21 -51.18 -68.18
CA PHE A 116 -20.84 -51.25 -67.70
C PHE A 116 -20.27 -49.85 -67.59
N ASN A 117 -20.48 -48.99 -68.60
CA ASN A 117 -20.12 -47.57 -68.52
C ASN A 117 -20.91 -46.82 -67.44
N ASN A 118 -22.20 -47.10 -67.25
CA ASN A 118 -23.00 -46.53 -66.17
C ASN A 118 -22.62 -47.07 -64.79
N VAL A 119 -22.17 -48.33 -64.69
CA VAL A 119 -21.68 -48.94 -63.45
C VAL A 119 -20.29 -48.41 -63.13
N VAL A 120 -19.40 -48.26 -64.11
CA VAL A 120 -18.09 -47.62 -63.93
C VAL A 120 -18.25 -46.14 -63.56
N ALA A 121 -19.19 -45.44 -64.19
CA ALA A 121 -19.55 -44.07 -63.81
C ALA A 121 -20.20 -44.02 -62.42
N ALA A 122 -21.11 -44.94 -62.08
CA ALA A 122 -21.73 -45.03 -60.76
C ALA A 122 -20.74 -45.47 -59.67
N VAL A 123 -19.74 -46.29 -59.99
CA VAL A 123 -18.67 -46.70 -59.08
C VAL A 123 -17.68 -45.55 -58.87
N ARG A 124 -17.34 -44.80 -59.92
CA ARG A 124 -16.56 -43.56 -59.79
C ARG A 124 -17.31 -42.50 -59.01
N GLN A 125 -18.61 -42.35 -59.26
CA GLN A 125 -19.49 -41.46 -58.52
C GLN A 125 -19.60 -41.90 -57.06
N ASN A 126 -19.83 -43.18 -56.78
CA ASN A 126 -19.89 -43.71 -55.43
C ASN A 126 -18.54 -43.59 -54.71
N HIS A 127 -17.41 -43.70 -55.44
CA HIS A 127 -16.09 -43.44 -54.88
C HIS A 127 -15.90 -41.95 -54.56
N GLN A 128 -16.34 -41.04 -55.43
CA GLN A 128 -16.33 -39.59 -55.16
C GLN A 128 -17.28 -39.20 -54.03
N ASP A 129 -18.44 -39.84 -53.95
CA ASP A 129 -19.42 -39.67 -52.87
C ASP A 129 -18.86 -40.24 -51.55
N ALA A 130 -18.14 -41.37 -51.58
CA ALA A 130 -17.46 -41.92 -50.41
C ALA A 130 -16.29 -41.05 -49.96
N VAL A 131 -15.52 -40.47 -50.89
CA VAL A 131 -14.43 -39.52 -50.57
C VAL A 131 -15.00 -38.21 -50.02
N SER A 132 -16.05 -37.66 -50.63
CA SER A 132 -16.72 -36.46 -50.11
C SER A 132 -17.40 -36.71 -48.76
N LEU A 133 -17.98 -37.90 -48.54
CA LEU A 133 -18.50 -38.32 -47.25
C LEU A 133 -17.37 -38.50 -46.23
N SER A 134 -16.21 -39.02 -46.63
CA SER A 134 -15.03 -39.12 -45.76
C SER A 134 -14.49 -37.73 -45.39
N VAL A 135 -14.45 -36.79 -46.33
CA VAL A 135 -14.04 -35.39 -46.08
C VAL A 135 -15.06 -34.68 -45.20
N LEU A 136 -16.37 -34.87 -45.43
CA LEU A 136 -17.44 -34.32 -44.61
C LEU A 136 -17.41 -34.91 -43.19
N ALA A 137 -17.14 -36.22 -43.07
CA ALA A 137 -16.97 -36.90 -41.78
C ALA A 137 -15.71 -36.41 -41.04
N HIS A 138 -14.61 -36.16 -41.75
CA HIS A 138 -13.38 -35.62 -41.16
C HIS A 138 -13.58 -34.19 -40.66
N ASN A 139 -14.17 -33.32 -41.49
CA ASN A 139 -14.50 -31.95 -41.10
C ASN A 139 -15.52 -31.91 -39.93
N SER A 140 -16.46 -32.86 -39.89
CA SER A 140 -17.39 -33.01 -38.76
C SER A 140 -16.70 -33.55 -37.50
N MET A 141 -15.68 -34.40 -37.63
CA MET A 141 -14.88 -34.89 -36.51
C MET A 141 -13.99 -33.79 -35.94
N ASP A 142 -13.37 -32.97 -36.80
CA ASP A 142 -12.57 -31.81 -36.37
C ASP A 142 -13.43 -30.78 -35.62
N ALA A 143 -14.66 -30.54 -36.09
CA ALA A 143 -15.63 -29.70 -35.38
C ALA A 143 -15.99 -30.29 -34.01
N LEU A 144 -16.19 -31.60 -33.91
CA LEU A 144 -16.48 -32.28 -32.65
C LEU A 144 -15.27 -32.26 -31.69
N ASP A 145 -14.05 -32.44 -32.17
CA ASP A 145 -12.83 -32.38 -31.35
C ASP A 145 -12.64 -30.97 -30.77
N HIS A 146 -12.90 -29.92 -31.56
CA HIS A 146 -12.88 -28.55 -31.07
C HIS A 146 -13.95 -28.30 -30.00
N GLU A 147 -15.17 -28.80 -30.20
CA GLU A 147 -16.24 -28.72 -29.20
C GLU A 147 -15.89 -29.48 -27.92
N PHE A 148 -15.24 -30.65 -28.01
CA PHE A 148 -14.77 -31.41 -26.84
C PHE A 148 -13.68 -30.67 -26.06
N LEU A 149 -12.76 -29.98 -26.73
CA LEU A 149 -11.74 -29.16 -26.07
C LEU A 149 -12.39 -28.00 -25.29
N ILE A 150 -13.34 -27.29 -25.90
CA ILE A 150 -14.10 -26.21 -25.24
C ILE A 150 -14.88 -26.76 -24.04
N LEU A 151 -15.57 -27.90 -24.22
CA LEU A 151 -16.32 -28.54 -23.14
C LEU A 151 -15.42 -28.94 -21.97
N SER A 152 -14.24 -29.51 -22.27
CA SER A 152 -13.22 -29.86 -21.27
C SER A 152 -12.73 -28.64 -20.50
N GLU A 153 -12.42 -27.54 -21.19
CA GLU A 153 -12.02 -26.29 -20.55
C GLU A 153 -13.14 -25.73 -19.65
N LEU A 154 -14.39 -25.73 -20.12
CA LEU A 154 -15.55 -25.29 -19.34
C LEU A 154 -15.75 -26.15 -18.09
N ILE A 155 -15.55 -27.46 -18.17
CA ILE A 155 -15.64 -28.37 -17.01
C ILE A 155 -14.55 -28.02 -16.00
N ILE A 156 -13.29 -27.90 -16.43
CA ILE A 156 -12.17 -27.56 -15.55
C ILE A 156 -12.40 -26.20 -14.88
N LYS A 157 -12.88 -25.22 -15.64
CA LYS A 157 -13.23 -23.90 -15.10
C LYS A 157 -14.37 -24.01 -14.07
N GLN A 158 -15.43 -24.74 -14.38
CA GLN A 158 -16.57 -24.93 -13.50
C GLN A 158 -16.20 -25.70 -12.22
N THR A 159 -15.34 -26.72 -12.31
CA THR A 159 -14.85 -27.47 -11.14
C THR A 159 -13.98 -26.58 -10.25
N ASN A 160 -13.10 -25.76 -10.85
CA ASN A 160 -12.26 -24.84 -10.08
C ASN A 160 -13.09 -23.78 -9.37
N VAL A 161 -14.08 -23.18 -10.04
CA VAL A 161 -15.00 -22.20 -9.44
C VAL A 161 -15.82 -22.84 -8.31
N SER A 162 -16.31 -24.07 -8.51
CA SER A 162 -17.11 -24.77 -7.50
C SER A 162 -16.27 -25.12 -6.26
N ALA A 163 -15.05 -25.62 -6.45
CA ALA A 163 -14.12 -25.93 -5.36
C ALA A 163 -13.69 -24.67 -4.60
N GLN A 164 -13.46 -23.56 -5.32
CA GLN A 164 -13.16 -22.26 -4.70
C GLN A 164 -14.35 -21.76 -3.86
N LEU A 165 -15.57 -21.85 -4.39
CA LEU A 165 -16.77 -21.45 -3.65
C LEU A 165 -16.99 -22.30 -2.40
N GLU A 166 -16.81 -23.62 -2.49
CA GLU A 166 -16.92 -24.53 -1.33
C GLU A 166 -15.90 -24.17 -0.24
N LYS A 167 -14.66 -23.87 -0.63
CA LYS A 167 -13.62 -23.40 0.29
C LYS A 167 -14.00 -22.10 0.99
N GLU A 168 -14.53 -21.12 0.26
CA GLU A 168 -14.97 -19.85 0.87
C GLU A 168 -16.18 -20.03 1.81
N LEU A 169 -17.10 -20.93 1.48
CA LEU A 169 -18.23 -21.25 2.36
C LEU A 169 -17.76 -21.91 3.66
N GLU A 170 -16.80 -22.83 3.59
CA GLU A 170 -16.18 -23.42 4.77
C GLU A 170 -15.43 -22.38 5.61
N HIS A 171 -14.70 -21.44 4.99
CA HIS A 171 -14.08 -20.32 5.71
C HIS A 171 -15.13 -19.46 6.43
N ILE A 172 -16.25 -19.14 5.80
CA ILE A 172 -17.35 -18.39 6.43
C ILE A 172 -17.93 -19.17 7.61
N LYS A 173 -18.13 -20.49 7.45
CA LYS A 173 -18.66 -21.35 8.51
C LYS A 173 -17.72 -21.40 9.72
N LEU A 174 -16.42 -21.59 9.50
CA LEU A 174 -15.40 -21.52 10.54
C LEU A 174 -15.42 -20.15 11.22
N GLY A 175 -15.49 -19.08 10.42
CA GLY A 175 -15.51 -17.73 10.95
C GLY A 175 -16.74 -17.43 11.81
N LEU A 176 -17.91 -17.96 11.46
CA LEU A 176 -19.13 -17.85 12.27
C LEU A 176 -19.05 -18.69 13.55
N HIS A 177 -18.43 -19.87 13.49
CA HIS A 177 -18.19 -20.65 14.70
C HIS A 177 -17.29 -19.91 15.69
N ASP A 178 -16.23 -19.25 15.21
CA ASP A 178 -15.40 -18.40 16.05
C ASP A 178 -16.21 -17.22 16.61
N LEU A 179 -17.04 -16.58 15.78
CA LEU A 179 -17.88 -15.45 16.15
C LEU A 179 -18.82 -15.81 17.32
N VAL A 180 -19.49 -16.96 17.23
CA VAL A 180 -20.36 -17.48 18.29
C VAL A 180 -19.59 -17.80 19.58
N LYS A 181 -18.31 -18.18 19.47
CA LYS A 181 -17.43 -18.38 20.62
C LYS A 181 -16.87 -17.08 21.20
N GLY A 182 -17.31 -15.92 20.71
CA GLY A 182 -16.81 -14.61 21.15
C GLY A 182 -15.42 -14.28 20.61
N LYS A 183 -14.99 -14.90 19.50
CA LYS A 183 -13.73 -14.58 18.82
C LYS A 183 -13.99 -14.05 17.42
N LEU A 184 -13.32 -12.97 17.06
CA LEU A 184 -13.43 -12.43 15.70
C LEU A 184 -12.52 -13.24 14.77
N SER A 185 -13.08 -13.76 13.68
CA SER A 185 -12.31 -14.55 12.72
C SER A 185 -11.77 -13.69 11.57
N PRO A 186 -10.51 -13.90 11.14
CA PRO A 186 -9.96 -13.23 9.96
C PRO A 186 -10.68 -13.62 8.65
N PHE A 187 -11.45 -14.72 8.65
CA PHE A 187 -12.26 -15.14 7.51
C PHE A 187 -13.53 -14.30 7.32
N LEU A 188 -14.09 -13.73 8.40
CA LEU A 188 -15.25 -12.85 8.33
C LEU A 188 -14.84 -11.40 8.04
N LEU A 189 -13.75 -10.96 8.67
CA LEU A 189 -13.21 -9.63 8.49
C LEU A 189 -11.71 -9.75 8.28
N THR A 190 -11.24 -9.55 7.04
CA THR A 190 -9.82 -9.73 6.71
C THR A 190 -8.94 -8.68 7.39
N PRO A 191 -7.66 -8.97 7.68
CA PRO A 191 -6.76 -8.04 8.37
C PRO A 191 -6.62 -6.70 7.65
N HIS A 192 -6.67 -6.72 6.30
CA HIS A 192 -6.61 -5.53 5.48
C HIS A 192 -7.85 -4.63 5.66
N ILE A 193 -9.05 -5.22 5.60
CA ILE A 193 -10.31 -4.46 5.76
C ILE A 193 -10.39 -3.89 7.18
N LEU A 194 -10.02 -4.69 8.19
CA LEU A 194 -10.01 -4.25 9.58
C LEU A 194 -9.01 -3.10 9.79
N LYS A 195 -7.78 -3.22 9.30
CA LYS A 195 -6.77 -2.15 9.37
C LYS A 195 -7.26 -0.88 8.70
N SER A 196 -7.78 -0.98 7.47
CA SER A 196 -8.30 0.18 6.74
C SER A 196 -9.46 0.85 7.48
N SER A 197 -10.33 0.06 8.12
CA SER A 197 -11.45 0.57 8.93
C SER A 197 -10.95 1.28 10.19
N ILE A 198 -9.97 0.71 10.88
CA ILE A 198 -9.32 1.32 12.05
C ILE A 198 -8.65 2.65 11.66
N ASP A 199 -7.92 2.68 10.54
CA ASP A 199 -7.26 3.90 10.05
C ASP A 199 -8.29 4.98 9.67
N GLN A 200 -9.42 4.59 9.08
CA GLN A 200 -10.51 5.51 8.79
C GLN A 200 -11.12 6.07 10.09
N VAL A 201 -11.38 5.23 11.09
CA VAL A 201 -11.87 5.66 12.40
C VAL A 201 -10.86 6.59 13.08
N GLN A 202 -9.56 6.28 13.01
CA GLN A 202 -8.50 7.15 13.52
C GLN A 202 -8.52 8.52 12.83
N SER A 203 -8.72 8.57 11.52
CA SER A 203 -8.80 9.84 10.79
C SER A 203 -9.97 10.71 11.27
N ILE A 204 -11.13 10.10 11.52
CA ILE A 204 -12.33 10.78 12.04
C ILE A 204 -12.09 11.28 13.47
N ILE A 205 -11.48 10.44 14.32
CA ILE A 205 -11.13 10.81 15.70
C ILE A 205 -10.12 11.96 15.70
N SER A 206 -9.05 11.86 14.91
CA SER A 206 -8.04 12.92 14.84
C SER A 206 -8.62 14.26 14.36
N ALA A 207 -9.60 14.22 13.43
CA ALA A 207 -10.25 15.42 12.94
C ALA A 207 -11.24 16.04 13.95
N LYS A 208 -12.04 15.22 14.66
CA LYS A 208 -13.08 15.72 15.58
C LYS A 208 -12.60 15.88 17.03
N PHE A 209 -11.66 15.06 17.45
CA PHE A 209 -11.19 14.90 18.82
C PHE A 209 -9.66 14.74 18.86
N PRO A 210 -8.89 15.81 18.55
CA PRO A 210 -7.44 15.72 18.31
C PRO A 210 -6.62 15.23 19.52
N LYS A 211 -7.18 15.28 20.73
CA LYS A 211 -6.55 14.75 21.95
C LYS A 211 -6.65 13.23 22.08
N PHE A 212 -7.55 12.59 21.33
CA PHE A 212 -7.79 11.16 21.39
C PHE A 212 -7.20 10.42 20.19
N HIS A 213 -6.86 9.17 20.39
CA HIS A 213 -6.40 8.27 19.35
C HIS A 213 -6.77 6.83 19.72
N ILE A 214 -6.71 5.96 18.73
CA ILE A 214 -6.94 4.53 18.93
C ILE A 214 -5.74 3.95 19.67
N SER A 215 -6.02 3.23 20.77
CA SER A 215 -4.99 2.69 21.66
C SER A 215 -4.19 1.57 21.02
N ASN A 216 -4.83 0.75 20.17
CA ASN A 216 -4.18 -0.31 19.43
C ASN A 216 -4.62 -0.34 17.97
N LYS A 217 -3.67 -0.23 17.04
CA LYS A 217 -3.93 -0.21 15.59
C LYS A 217 -3.68 -1.56 14.91
N ASP A 218 -3.12 -2.53 15.63
CA ASP A 218 -2.82 -3.85 15.08
C ASP A 218 -4.11 -4.69 14.95
N PRO A 219 -4.49 -5.15 13.75
CA PRO A 219 -5.61 -6.07 13.58
C PRO A 219 -5.54 -7.32 14.47
N LEU A 220 -4.33 -7.82 14.77
CA LEU A 220 -4.15 -9.04 15.56
C LEU A 220 -4.70 -8.91 16.99
N PHE A 221 -4.66 -7.70 17.54
CA PHE A 221 -5.27 -7.38 18.83
C PHE A 221 -6.78 -7.66 18.83
N TYR A 222 -7.48 -7.25 17.77
CA TYR A 222 -8.94 -7.38 17.72
C TYR A 222 -9.41 -8.82 17.45
N TYR A 223 -8.60 -9.65 16.80
CA TYR A 223 -8.90 -11.08 16.67
C TYR A 223 -8.71 -11.87 17.98
N SER A 224 -7.80 -11.41 18.84
CA SER A 224 -7.46 -12.10 20.09
C SER A 224 -8.22 -11.59 21.31
N MET A 225 -8.36 -10.27 21.43
CA MET A 225 -8.88 -9.56 22.61
C MET A 225 -9.95 -8.52 22.26
N GLY A 226 -10.40 -8.46 21.01
CA GLY A 226 -11.40 -7.49 20.58
C GLY A 226 -12.78 -7.80 21.15
N GLU A 227 -13.45 -6.79 21.72
CA GLU A 227 -14.86 -6.89 22.06
C GLU A 227 -15.72 -6.49 20.87
N PHE A 228 -16.70 -7.33 20.53
CA PHE A 228 -17.62 -7.04 19.44
C PHE A 228 -19.03 -7.56 19.76
N LEU A 229 -20.00 -6.96 19.09
CA LEU A 229 -21.38 -7.41 19.05
C LEU A 229 -21.70 -7.81 17.62
N PHE A 230 -22.56 -8.80 17.46
CA PHE A 230 -23.00 -9.20 16.14
C PHE A 230 -24.49 -9.52 16.17
N THR A 231 -25.16 -9.22 15.06
CA THR A 231 -26.57 -9.56 14.86
C THR A 231 -26.83 -9.79 13.39
N ARG A 232 -27.83 -10.62 13.08
CA ARG A 232 -28.32 -10.77 11.72
C ARG A 232 -29.61 -9.98 11.56
N LEU A 233 -29.71 -9.23 10.47
CA LEU A 233 -30.95 -8.59 10.05
C LEU A 233 -31.23 -9.03 8.61
N HIS A 234 -32.26 -9.86 8.42
CA HIS A 234 -32.58 -10.49 7.15
C HIS A 234 -31.40 -11.27 6.54
N THR A 235 -30.81 -10.75 5.46
CA THR A 235 -29.70 -11.35 4.71
C THR A 235 -28.34 -10.75 5.08
N GLU A 236 -28.31 -9.79 6.00
CA GLU A 236 -27.10 -9.05 6.35
C GLU A 236 -26.62 -9.41 7.75
N LEU A 237 -25.31 -9.63 7.87
CA LEU A 237 -24.62 -9.80 9.13
C LEU A 237 -24.04 -8.44 9.54
N TYR A 238 -24.51 -7.91 10.67
CA TYR A 238 -23.99 -6.70 11.26
C TYR A 238 -22.99 -7.07 12.34
N LEU A 239 -21.79 -6.53 12.23
CA LEU A 239 -20.71 -6.64 13.22
C LEU A 239 -20.39 -5.25 13.74
N THR A 240 -20.51 -5.05 15.05
CA THR A 240 -20.12 -3.82 15.74
C THR A 240 -18.89 -4.10 16.57
N LEU A 241 -17.75 -3.59 16.13
CA LEU A 241 -16.47 -3.73 16.83
C LEU A 241 -16.28 -2.57 17.80
N LYS A 242 -15.92 -2.86 19.07
CA LYS A 242 -15.52 -1.84 20.03
C LYS A 242 -14.04 -1.52 19.83
N ILE A 243 -13.74 -0.26 19.51
CA ILE A 243 -12.37 0.22 19.30
C ILE A 243 -11.96 1.06 20.51
N PRO A 244 -10.93 0.65 21.28
CA PRO A 244 -10.49 1.39 22.45
C PRO A 244 -9.80 2.70 22.04
N ILE A 245 -10.30 3.81 22.58
CA ILE A 245 -9.73 5.14 22.39
C ILE A 245 -9.08 5.62 23.69
N SER A 246 -7.95 6.31 23.57
CA SER A 246 -7.18 6.83 24.69
C SER A 246 -6.74 8.26 24.40
N PRO A 247 -6.58 9.11 25.42
CA PRO A 247 -5.90 10.38 25.30
C PRO A 247 -4.36 10.24 25.33
N PHE A 248 -3.81 9.05 25.61
CA PHE A 248 -2.37 8.80 25.78
C PHE A 248 -1.75 7.98 24.64
N GLN A 249 -0.84 8.58 23.87
CA GLN A 249 -0.30 8.00 22.62
C GLN A 249 0.47 6.69 22.82
N GLN A 250 0.95 6.45 24.04
CA GLN A 250 1.74 5.28 24.41
C GLN A 250 1.06 4.56 25.57
N PRO A 251 1.23 3.23 25.66
CA PRO A 251 0.83 2.47 26.84
C PRO A 251 1.44 3.06 28.11
N MET A 252 0.71 2.97 29.22
CA MET A 252 1.21 3.39 30.52
C MET A 252 2.28 2.41 31.02
N SER A 253 3.34 2.94 31.61
CA SER A 253 4.37 2.14 32.26
C SER A 253 3.87 1.70 33.63
N MET A 254 3.96 0.40 33.90
CA MET A 254 3.62 -0.18 35.20
C MET A 254 4.89 -0.56 35.95
N TYR A 255 5.00 -0.07 37.19
CA TYR A 255 6.09 -0.36 38.11
C TYR A 255 5.57 -1.13 39.31
N LYS A 256 6.33 -2.12 39.74
CA LYS A 256 6.08 -2.81 41.02
C LYS A 256 6.87 -2.12 42.11
N VAL A 257 6.19 -1.77 43.20
CA VAL A 257 6.80 -1.06 44.32
C VAL A 257 7.39 -2.08 45.29
N TYR A 258 8.66 -1.91 45.62
CA TYR A 258 9.36 -2.68 46.65
C TYR A 258 9.82 -1.73 47.74
N THR A 259 9.71 -2.17 48.99
CA THR A 259 10.20 -1.42 50.15
C THR A 259 11.31 -2.21 50.83
N PHE A 260 12.34 -1.49 51.28
CA PHE A 260 13.49 -2.06 51.94
C PHE A 260 13.66 -1.41 53.32
N LEU A 261 14.21 -2.18 54.26
CA LEU A 261 14.57 -1.69 55.58
C LEU A 261 15.84 -0.83 55.46
N VAL A 262 15.78 0.42 55.92
CA VAL A 262 16.93 1.33 55.96
C VAL A 262 17.36 1.53 57.42
N PRO A 263 18.60 1.18 57.80
CA PRO A 263 19.07 1.36 59.17
C PRO A 263 19.10 2.84 59.56
N VAL A 264 18.64 3.16 60.78
CA VAL A 264 18.56 4.55 61.27
C VAL A 264 19.94 5.14 61.53
N ASN A 265 20.87 4.31 62.00
CA ASN A 265 22.28 4.65 62.16
C ASN A 265 23.12 3.39 61.89
N SER A 266 24.35 3.57 61.41
CA SER A 266 25.39 2.55 61.21
C SER A 266 25.60 1.62 62.41
N SER A 267 25.33 2.08 63.64
CA SER A 267 25.55 1.34 64.88
C SER A 267 24.28 0.78 65.54
N SER A 268 23.09 1.09 65.02
CA SER A 268 21.83 0.66 65.64
C SER A 268 21.23 -0.57 64.97
N ASN A 269 20.63 -1.47 65.75
CA ASN A 269 19.83 -2.60 65.22
C ASN A 269 18.41 -2.18 64.78
N HIS A 270 18.14 -0.87 64.70
CA HIS A 270 16.85 -0.34 64.30
C HIS A 270 16.88 0.09 62.84
N ALA A 271 15.87 -0.32 62.10
CA ALA A 271 15.66 0.09 60.72
C ALA A 271 14.25 0.65 60.54
N THR A 272 14.12 1.62 59.66
CA THR A 272 12.85 2.19 59.23
C THR A 272 12.46 1.59 57.89
N GLN A 273 11.16 1.34 57.70
CA GLN A 273 10.58 0.90 56.44
C GLN A 273 9.31 1.72 56.17
N LEU A 274 9.11 2.07 54.92
CA LEU A 274 7.84 2.66 54.48
C LEU A 274 6.78 1.56 54.38
N THR A 275 5.69 1.72 55.13
CA THR A 275 4.49 0.87 55.07
C THR A 275 3.39 1.54 54.25
N ASP A 276 2.33 0.81 53.96
CA ASP A 276 1.10 1.33 53.31
C ASP A 276 1.29 1.94 51.91
N LEU A 277 2.31 1.48 51.20
CA LEU A 277 2.51 1.84 49.79
C LEU A 277 1.70 0.93 48.86
N PRO A 278 1.18 1.46 47.74
CA PRO A 278 0.49 0.67 46.74
C PRO A 278 1.45 -0.36 46.12
N PRO A 279 1.02 -1.60 45.85
CA PRO A 279 1.90 -2.64 45.32
C PRO A 279 2.37 -2.36 43.90
N TYR A 280 1.56 -1.64 43.11
CA TYR A 280 1.88 -1.25 41.75
C TYR A 280 1.51 0.20 41.48
N PHE A 281 2.33 0.83 40.65
CA PHE A 281 2.22 2.22 40.25
C PHE A 281 2.18 2.30 38.72
N LEU A 282 1.21 3.06 38.19
CA LEU A 282 1.04 3.31 36.76
C LEU A 282 1.43 4.75 36.47
N HIS A 283 2.14 4.94 35.37
CA HIS A 283 2.60 6.25 34.95
C HIS A 283 2.43 6.46 33.45
N THR A 284 2.01 7.66 33.07
CA THR A 284 1.94 8.05 31.66
C THR A 284 3.32 8.37 31.11
N ALA A 285 3.54 8.16 29.81
CA ALA A 285 4.84 8.41 29.17
C ALA A 285 5.28 9.88 29.21
N ASP A 286 4.33 10.81 29.32
CA ASP A 286 4.58 12.25 29.47
C ASP A 286 4.87 12.68 30.93
N ASN A 287 4.81 11.74 31.87
CA ASN A 287 4.99 11.94 33.31
C ASN A 287 3.98 12.90 33.97
N GLN A 288 2.85 13.18 33.32
CA GLN A 288 1.86 14.14 33.83
C GLN A 288 0.80 13.50 34.73
N HIS A 289 0.55 12.20 34.58
CA HIS A 289 -0.49 11.50 35.30
C HIS A 289 0.02 10.19 35.89
N HIS A 290 -0.54 9.83 37.03
CA HIS A 290 -0.27 8.56 37.68
C HIS A 290 -1.54 7.92 38.23
N ALA A 291 -1.47 6.62 38.45
CA ALA A 291 -2.49 5.88 39.18
C ALA A 291 -1.85 4.72 39.94
N THR A 292 -2.62 4.11 40.82
CA THR A 292 -2.20 2.92 41.57
C THR A 292 -3.11 1.76 41.21
N ILE A 293 -2.55 0.55 41.19
CA ILE A 293 -3.30 -0.67 40.91
C ILE A 293 -2.97 -1.72 41.98
N THR A 294 -3.99 -2.43 42.44
CA THR A 294 -3.83 -3.50 43.43
C THR A 294 -3.44 -4.81 42.74
N SER A 295 -2.82 -5.74 43.46
CA SER A 295 -2.49 -7.06 42.93
C SER A 295 -3.73 -7.82 42.45
N GLN A 296 -4.87 -7.67 43.14
CA GLN A 296 -6.14 -8.29 42.76
C GLN A 296 -6.66 -7.72 41.43
N GLN A 297 -6.66 -6.40 41.26
CA GLN A 297 -7.03 -5.77 40.00
C GLN A 297 -6.12 -6.20 38.84
N LEU A 298 -4.82 -6.36 39.09
CA LEU A 298 -3.88 -6.80 38.06
C LEU A 298 -4.17 -8.22 37.55
N THR A 299 -4.74 -9.10 38.39
CA THR A 299 -5.16 -10.46 37.95
C THR A 299 -6.34 -10.45 36.99
N LEU A 300 -7.11 -9.35 36.94
CA LEU A 300 -8.20 -9.15 35.99
C LEU A 300 -7.71 -8.62 34.64
N CYS A 301 -6.42 -8.35 34.48
CA CYS A 301 -5.84 -7.83 33.25
C CYS A 301 -5.19 -8.96 32.42
N GLU A 302 -5.47 -8.95 31.12
CA GLU A 302 -4.99 -9.95 30.16
C GLU A 302 -3.75 -9.45 29.40
N GLY A 303 -2.95 -10.37 28.84
CA GLY A 303 -1.74 -10.06 28.07
C GLY A 303 -0.43 -10.31 28.84
N THR A 304 0.70 -10.34 28.14
CA THR A 304 2.02 -10.63 28.73
C THR A 304 2.87 -9.37 28.86
N SER A 305 3.18 -8.70 27.75
CA SER A 305 3.95 -7.45 27.68
C SER A 305 3.09 -6.23 27.96
N THR A 306 1.99 -6.09 27.22
CA THR A 306 0.98 -5.05 27.42
C THR A 306 -0.22 -5.68 28.11
N ARG A 307 -0.58 -5.13 29.27
CA ARG A 307 -1.74 -5.59 30.04
C ARG A 307 -2.98 -4.80 29.66
N TYR A 308 -4.05 -5.49 29.31
CA TYR A 308 -5.36 -4.91 28.99
C TYR A 308 -6.32 -5.20 30.13
N CYS A 309 -6.87 -4.15 30.74
CA CYS A 309 -7.71 -4.26 31.91
C CYS A 309 -9.14 -3.85 31.55
N ASN A 310 -10.13 -4.70 31.80
CA ASN A 310 -11.55 -4.41 31.52
C ASN A 310 -12.22 -3.64 32.67
N PHE A 311 -11.52 -2.65 33.23
CA PHE A 311 -12.04 -1.77 34.26
C PHE A 311 -11.39 -0.39 34.17
N ASN A 312 -12.08 0.61 34.70
CA ASN A 312 -11.62 1.99 34.66
C ASN A 312 -10.78 2.32 35.88
N ILE A 313 -9.66 3.02 35.67
CA ILE A 313 -8.82 3.56 36.73
C ILE A 313 -8.82 5.09 36.62
N ALA A 314 -9.12 5.76 37.72
CA ALA A 314 -9.04 7.22 37.78
C ALA A 314 -7.58 7.67 37.85
N MET A 315 -7.15 8.47 36.87
CA MET A 315 -5.82 9.05 36.84
C MET A 315 -5.75 10.30 37.71
N LYS A 316 -4.69 10.44 38.50
CA LYS A 316 -4.38 11.64 39.27
C LYS A 316 -3.31 12.44 38.55
N ALA A 317 -3.48 13.75 38.46
CA ALA A 317 -2.43 14.63 37.97
C ALA A 317 -1.24 14.60 38.93
N THR A 318 -0.04 14.50 38.39
CA THR A 318 1.20 14.54 39.17
C THR A 318 1.44 15.98 39.60
N ALA A 319 1.06 16.32 40.83
CA ALA A 319 1.39 17.61 41.43
C ALA A 319 2.92 17.67 41.65
N SER A 320 3.62 18.33 40.74
CA SER A 320 5.08 18.49 40.61
C SER A 320 5.85 17.26 40.07
N PRO A 321 6.69 17.41 39.02
CA PRO A 321 7.31 16.27 38.30
C PRO A 321 8.44 15.54 39.03
N LYS A 322 8.76 15.89 40.29
CA LYS A 322 10.01 15.47 40.94
C LYS A 322 9.88 14.68 42.24
N SER A 323 8.71 14.64 42.88
CA SER A 323 8.66 14.26 44.30
C SER A 323 8.52 12.76 44.60
N MET A 324 8.05 11.91 43.69
CA MET A 324 7.77 10.50 44.05
C MET A 324 8.79 9.48 43.56
N ILE A 325 9.44 9.71 42.40
CA ILE A 325 10.29 8.69 41.78
C ILE A 325 11.75 8.75 42.25
N ALA A 326 12.22 9.90 42.77
CA ALA A 326 13.63 10.05 43.14
C ALA A 326 13.95 9.63 44.59
N GLY A 327 12.97 9.37 45.46
CA GLY A 327 13.22 9.25 46.92
C GLY A 327 13.91 10.49 47.55
N GLN A 328 14.13 11.53 46.75
CA GLN A 328 14.73 12.78 47.15
C GLN A 328 13.59 13.76 47.42
N VAL A 329 13.31 13.97 48.69
CA VAL A 329 12.67 15.20 49.16
C VAL A 329 13.69 16.32 48.93
N ASN A 330 13.83 16.77 47.69
CA ASN A 330 14.71 17.88 47.35
C ASN A 330 14.00 19.17 47.79
N PHE A 331 14.50 19.77 48.87
CA PHE A 331 14.26 21.18 49.14
C PHE A 331 14.65 21.97 47.89
N ALA A 332 13.80 22.91 47.47
CA ALA A 332 14.03 23.73 46.30
C ALA A 332 15.33 24.54 46.52
N VAL A 333 16.43 24.07 45.94
CA VAL A 333 17.62 24.89 45.71
C VAL A 333 17.47 25.41 44.29
N ASP A 334 17.46 26.74 44.19
CA ASP A 334 17.17 27.51 42.99
C ASP A 334 18.02 27.07 41.79
N TYR A 335 17.35 26.96 40.64
CA TYR A 335 17.91 26.62 39.32
C TYR A 335 18.75 27.74 38.71
N TRP A 336 19.63 28.37 39.48
CA TRP A 336 20.65 29.25 38.93
C TRP A 336 21.89 28.43 38.58
N PRO A 337 22.43 28.52 37.35
CA PRO A 337 23.68 27.87 37.04
C PRO A 337 24.77 28.47 37.92
N ASP A 338 25.48 27.61 38.64
CA ASP A 338 26.68 27.99 39.36
C ASP A 338 27.64 28.74 38.43
N THR A 339 28.54 29.54 38.99
CA THR A 339 29.49 30.39 38.26
C THR A 339 30.26 29.62 37.17
N SER A 340 30.53 28.34 37.39
CA SER A 340 31.14 27.42 36.42
C SER A 340 30.27 27.15 35.19
N GLY A 341 28.95 27.03 35.37
CA GLY A 341 27.98 26.86 34.29
C GLY A 341 27.86 28.10 33.40
N ILE A 342 27.90 29.29 33.99
CA ILE A 342 27.89 30.56 33.25
C ILE A 342 29.18 30.68 32.40
N LEU A 343 30.34 30.38 32.99
CA LEU A 343 31.62 30.38 32.28
C LEU A 343 31.66 29.42 31.09
N ALA A 344 31.08 28.22 31.24
CA ALA A 344 31.02 27.23 30.16
C ALA A 344 30.15 27.70 28.99
N ILE A 345 29.01 28.35 29.26
CA ILE A 345 28.10 28.88 28.23
C ILE A 345 28.77 30.02 27.45
N VAL A 346 29.46 30.92 28.16
CA VAL A 346 30.20 32.03 27.52
C VAL A 346 31.34 31.48 26.66
N SER A 347 32.13 30.52 27.17
CA SER A 347 33.26 29.93 26.44
C SER A 347 32.82 29.20 25.16
N THR A 348 31.76 28.39 25.23
CA THR A 348 31.22 27.67 24.07
C THR A 348 30.62 28.61 23.03
N SER A 349 29.96 29.68 23.46
CA SER A 349 29.43 30.71 22.56
C SER A 349 30.56 31.42 21.81
N VAL A 350 31.63 31.82 22.50
CA VAL A 350 32.81 32.46 21.88
C VAL A 350 33.50 31.50 20.91
N GLY A 351 33.65 30.22 21.27
CA GLY A 351 34.23 29.21 20.39
C GLY A 351 33.44 29.01 19.10
N PHE A 352 32.11 29.01 19.18
CA PHE A 352 31.23 28.89 18.02
C PHE A 352 31.37 30.09 17.06
N PHE A 353 31.38 31.32 17.61
CA PHE A 353 31.62 32.52 16.79
C PHE A 353 33.02 32.53 16.16
N GLY A 354 34.05 32.06 16.86
CA GLY A 354 35.39 31.92 16.31
C GLY A 354 35.45 30.94 15.13
N LEU A 355 34.71 29.83 15.19
CA LEU A 355 34.64 28.84 14.13
C LEU A 355 33.94 29.38 12.88
N ILE A 356 32.82 30.11 13.06
CA ILE A 356 32.14 30.81 11.96
C ILE A 356 33.06 31.85 11.33
N PHE A 357 33.78 32.64 12.14
CA PHE A 357 34.71 33.64 11.64
C PHE A 357 35.89 33.02 10.89
N SER A 358 36.39 31.87 11.34
CA SER A 358 37.45 31.12 10.66
C SER A 358 36.99 30.60 9.29
N ILE A 359 35.81 30.00 9.21
CA ILE A 359 35.22 29.53 7.94
C ILE A 359 35.01 30.72 6.98
N TRP A 360 34.48 31.84 7.48
CA TRP A 360 34.30 33.05 6.70
C TRP A 360 35.62 33.64 6.20
N SER A 361 36.65 33.70 7.06
CA SER A 361 38.01 34.11 6.68
C SER A 361 38.63 33.18 5.65
N CYS A 362 38.50 31.86 5.79
CA CYS A 362 38.97 30.90 4.78
C CYS A 362 38.29 31.11 3.43
N TYR A 363 36.97 31.36 3.43
CA TYR A 363 36.23 31.69 2.21
C TYR A 363 36.74 32.99 1.57
N LYS A 364 36.96 34.04 2.38
CA LYS A 364 37.44 35.33 1.87
C LYS A 364 38.89 35.26 1.37
N ILE A 365 39.77 34.57 2.09
CA ILE A 365 41.16 34.32 1.68
C ILE A 365 41.17 33.57 0.35
N ARG A 366 40.36 32.52 0.18
CA ARG A 366 40.29 31.76 -1.08
C ARG A 366 39.82 32.62 -2.26
N THR A 367 38.95 33.59 -1.99
CA THR A 367 38.45 34.54 -3.00
C THR A 367 39.51 35.58 -3.40
N VAL A 368 40.40 35.97 -2.48
CA VAL A 368 41.50 36.94 -2.73
C VAL A 368 42.76 36.25 -3.26
N LEU A 369 43.02 35.00 -2.87
CA LEU A 369 44.19 34.22 -3.32
C LEU A 369 44.12 33.89 -4.81
N LEU A 370 42.91 33.74 -5.37
CA LEU A 370 42.70 33.44 -6.78
C LEU A 370 43.22 34.54 -7.73
N PRO A 371 42.90 35.84 -7.52
CA PRO A 371 43.51 36.92 -8.32
C PRO A 371 44.99 37.16 -8.00
N VAL A 372 45.45 36.90 -6.77
CA VAL A 372 46.88 37.04 -6.42
C VAL A 372 47.73 35.96 -7.10
N LEU A 373 47.25 34.71 -7.19
CA LEU A 373 47.92 33.63 -7.94
C LEU A 373 47.96 33.92 -9.45
N LEU A 374 46.95 34.61 -10.00
CA LEU A 374 46.96 35.06 -11.39
C LEU A 374 47.93 36.23 -11.63
N LEU A 375 48.09 37.14 -10.65
CA LEU A 375 49.09 38.22 -10.71
C LEU A 375 50.53 37.70 -10.54
N HIS A 376 50.72 36.62 -9.78
CA HIS A 376 52.06 36.05 -9.55
C HIS A 376 52.64 35.28 -10.76
N GLN A 377 51.87 35.09 -11.83
CA GLN A 377 52.38 34.57 -13.12
C GLN A 377 53.03 35.63 -14.01
N VAL A 378 53.09 36.89 -13.59
CA VAL A 378 53.86 37.94 -14.27
C VAL A 378 55.16 38.19 -13.50
N LYS A 379 56.27 37.57 -13.95
CA LYS A 379 57.64 38.00 -13.61
C LYS A 379 57.88 39.42 -14.20
N PRO A 380 58.73 40.30 -13.62
CA PRO A 380 60.09 39.94 -13.20
C PRO A 380 60.75 40.73 -12.03
N SER A 381 61.94 40.22 -11.66
CA SER A 381 63.19 40.89 -11.23
C SER A 381 63.35 41.58 -9.86
N ALA A 382 64.25 40.95 -9.09
CA ALA A 382 65.43 41.51 -8.42
C ALA A 382 65.32 42.21 -7.04
N ALA A 383 66.29 41.78 -6.21
CA ALA A 383 66.99 42.50 -5.13
C ALA A 383 66.50 42.36 -3.68
N ALA A 384 67.35 41.64 -2.92
CA ALA A 384 68.08 42.17 -1.75
C ALA A 384 67.45 42.07 -0.33
N THR A 385 67.96 41.07 0.41
CA THR A 385 68.65 41.15 1.71
C THR A 385 67.94 41.45 3.05
N ILE A 386 68.37 40.62 4.02
CA ILE A 386 68.67 40.86 5.46
C ILE A 386 67.67 40.34 6.52
N LYS A 387 68.20 39.37 7.30
CA LYS A 387 67.76 38.82 8.61
C LYS A 387 67.58 39.92 9.68
N PRO A 388 66.79 39.68 10.74
CA PRO A 388 67.44 39.29 11.98
C PRO A 388 66.73 38.20 12.79
N THR A 389 67.57 37.48 13.54
CA THR A 389 67.31 36.55 14.63
C THR A 389 66.81 37.26 15.89
N LEU A 390 65.86 36.65 16.61
CA LEU A 390 65.52 37.04 17.98
C LEU A 390 65.39 35.77 18.84
N SER A 391 66.39 35.61 19.71
CA SER A 391 66.49 34.64 20.79
C SER A 391 65.64 35.10 21.98
N PHE A 392 64.83 34.21 22.55
CA PHE A 392 64.18 34.45 23.83
C PHE A 392 64.79 33.56 24.91
N ILE A 393 65.14 34.24 26.00
CA ILE A 393 65.76 33.77 27.23
C ILE A 393 64.68 33.14 28.10
N TYR A 394 64.91 31.91 28.57
CA TYR A 394 64.09 31.25 29.58
C TYR A 394 64.51 31.72 30.97
N ASN A 395 63.58 32.31 31.72
CA ASN A 395 63.71 32.43 33.16
C ASN A 395 62.92 31.30 33.81
N GLN A 396 63.64 30.54 34.63
CA GLN A 396 63.12 29.49 35.50
C GLN A 396 62.67 30.16 36.80
N ALA A 397 61.44 29.92 37.22
CA ALA A 397 60.96 30.22 38.56
C ALA A 397 60.36 28.94 39.12
N ASP A 398 61.00 28.43 40.18
CA ASP A 398 60.47 27.41 41.05
C ASP A 398 59.24 27.95 41.77
N ASP A 399 58.14 27.20 41.74
CA ASP A 399 57.17 27.26 42.81
C ASP A 399 56.50 25.89 42.97
N ASP A 400 56.72 25.31 44.14
CA ASP A 400 56.20 24.03 44.58
C ASP A 400 54.67 24.08 44.67
N THR A 401 53.99 23.48 43.69
CA THR A 401 52.63 23.00 43.85
C THR A 401 52.53 21.58 43.29
N PRO A 402 51.84 20.66 43.99
CA PRO A 402 51.76 19.28 43.55
C PRO A 402 51.07 19.25 42.18
N ALA A 403 51.82 18.86 41.17
CA ALA A 403 51.34 18.71 39.81
C ALA A 403 50.19 17.68 39.81
N THR A 404 48.94 18.17 39.83
CA THR A 404 47.81 17.42 39.30
C THR A 404 48.20 17.06 37.88
N SER A 405 48.39 15.76 37.64
CA SER A 405 48.85 15.26 36.36
C SER A 405 47.98 15.86 35.26
N VAL A 406 48.59 16.32 34.17
CA VAL A 406 47.84 16.86 33.00
C VAL A 406 46.75 15.87 32.55
N ASN A 407 46.93 14.58 32.82
CA ASN A 407 45.91 13.55 32.64
C ASN A 407 44.64 13.77 33.49
N GLU A 408 44.72 14.13 34.77
CA GLU A 408 43.53 14.37 35.61
C GLU A 408 42.71 15.58 35.14
N HIS A 409 43.36 16.65 34.67
CA HIS A 409 42.64 17.81 34.14
C HIS A 409 41.99 17.50 32.77
N PHE A 410 42.63 16.65 31.96
CA PHE A 410 42.02 16.15 30.73
C PHE A 410 40.83 15.22 31.01
N TYR A 411 40.92 14.31 31.98
CA TYR A 411 39.82 13.42 32.35
C TYR A 411 38.63 14.16 33.01
N ALA A 412 38.89 15.18 33.83
CA ALA A 412 37.84 15.98 34.44
C ALA A 412 37.08 16.82 33.40
N THR A 413 37.78 17.38 32.40
CA THR A 413 37.14 18.21 31.36
C THR A 413 36.31 17.37 30.38
N PHE A 414 36.76 16.14 30.07
CA PHE A 414 36.01 15.18 29.23
C PHE A 414 34.85 14.49 29.94
N SER A 415 34.78 14.54 31.28
CA SER A 415 33.66 13.98 32.06
C SER A 415 32.38 14.83 31.99
N THR A 416 32.48 16.06 31.50
CA THR A 416 31.28 16.88 31.26
C THR A 416 30.57 16.39 29.99
N PRO A 417 29.23 16.22 29.98
CA PRO A 417 28.51 15.54 28.91
C PRO A 417 28.46 16.27 27.55
N TRP A 418 29.04 17.47 27.45
CA TRP A 418 28.91 18.37 26.31
C TRP A 418 29.49 17.87 24.97
N PRO A 419 30.68 17.24 24.89
CA PRO A 419 31.15 16.60 23.66
C PRO A 419 30.22 15.48 23.17
N TYR A 420 29.53 14.77 24.07
CA TYR A 420 28.55 13.76 23.67
C TYR A 420 27.26 14.40 23.14
N VAL A 421 26.85 15.55 23.71
CA VAL A 421 25.70 16.32 23.21
C VAL A 421 25.97 16.90 21.83
N SER A 422 27.14 17.50 21.57
CA SER A 422 27.46 18.05 20.25
C SER A 422 27.59 16.96 19.19
N LEU A 423 28.20 15.82 19.53
CA LEU A 423 28.25 14.64 18.65
C LEU A 423 26.85 14.07 18.39
N SER A 424 25.97 14.04 19.40
CA SER A 424 24.59 13.60 19.27
C SER A 424 23.78 14.52 18.35
N VAL A 425 23.93 15.84 18.47
CA VAL A 425 23.24 16.79 17.57
C VAL A 425 23.73 16.65 16.13
N LEU A 426 25.05 16.54 15.91
CA LEU A 426 25.61 16.41 14.57
C LEU A 426 25.18 15.10 13.89
N THR A 427 25.21 13.99 14.64
CA THR A 427 24.75 12.69 14.14
C THR A 427 23.24 12.70 13.87
N THR A 428 22.43 13.36 14.68
CA THR A 428 20.99 13.51 14.45
C THR A 428 20.70 14.29 13.17
N ILE A 429 21.43 15.39 12.91
CA ILE A 429 21.31 16.16 11.67
C ILE A 429 21.67 15.30 10.45
N LEU A 430 22.76 14.52 10.53
CA LEU A 430 23.17 13.60 9.47
C LEU A 430 22.13 12.51 9.20
N VAL A 431 21.55 11.93 10.26
CA VAL A 431 20.50 10.90 10.14
C VAL A 431 19.25 11.49 9.52
N ILE A 432 18.81 12.70 9.93
CA ILE A 432 17.66 13.38 9.33
C ILE A 432 17.94 13.71 7.86
N ALA A 433 19.14 14.19 7.51
CA ALA A 433 19.54 14.43 6.13
C ALA A 433 19.54 13.14 5.28
N CYS A 434 20.02 12.03 5.84
CA CYS A 434 19.98 10.72 5.20
C CYS A 434 18.55 10.21 5.01
N ILE A 435 17.70 10.29 6.04
CA ILE A 435 16.30 9.87 5.97
C ILE A 435 15.54 10.72 4.97
N THR A 436 15.71 12.03 4.96
CA THR A 436 15.05 12.92 3.99
C THR A 436 15.52 12.64 2.56
N HIS A 437 16.81 12.40 2.35
CA HIS A 437 17.34 12.01 1.03
C HIS A 437 16.81 10.63 0.58
N LEU A 438 16.77 9.64 1.48
CA LEU A 438 16.20 8.31 1.20
C LEU A 438 14.70 8.38 0.96
N TRP A 439 13.97 9.21 1.71
CA TRP A 439 12.54 9.44 1.55
C TRP A 439 12.23 10.14 0.22
N GLN A 440 13.02 11.14 -0.16
CA GLN A 440 12.93 11.75 -1.48
C GLN A 440 13.24 10.75 -2.59
N LYS A 441 14.21 9.85 -2.39
CA LYS A 441 14.51 8.76 -3.34
C LYS A 441 13.38 7.73 -3.41
N PHE A 442 12.72 7.44 -2.28
CA PHE A 442 11.59 6.50 -2.20
C PHE A 442 10.31 7.08 -2.82
N GLN A 443 10.03 8.38 -2.61
CA GLN A 443 8.92 9.09 -3.25
C GLN A 443 9.07 9.28 -4.77
N ARG A 444 10.17 8.83 -5.39
CA ARG A 444 10.31 8.71 -6.84
C ARG A 444 9.47 7.57 -7.45
N SER A 445 8.65 6.86 -6.66
CA SER A 445 7.77 5.82 -7.20
C SER A 445 6.63 6.40 -8.05
N HIS A 446 6.51 5.91 -9.29
CA HIS A 446 5.34 5.96 -10.18
C HIS A 446 4.80 7.34 -10.64
N LYS A 447 5.64 8.38 -10.73
CA LYS A 447 5.18 9.67 -11.29
C LYS A 447 5.44 9.71 -12.81
N THR A 448 4.43 10.13 -13.56
CA THR A 448 4.56 10.49 -14.97
C THR A 448 4.89 11.97 -15.03
N SER A 449 5.92 12.38 -15.75
CA SER A 449 6.32 13.78 -15.83
C SER A 449 6.42 14.22 -17.28
N LEU A 450 5.85 15.37 -17.59
CA LEU A 450 6.03 16.05 -18.87
C LEU A 450 7.26 16.95 -18.76
N HIS A 451 8.20 16.77 -19.67
CA HIS A 451 9.41 17.56 -19.78
C HIS A 451 9.48 18.28 -21.11
N LEU A 452 10.27 19.35 -21.16
CA LEU A 452 10.70 19.98 -22.38
C LEU A 452 12.23 19.84 -22.46
N GLU A 453 12.68 19.32 -23.59
CA GLU A 453 14.10 19.20 -23.94
C GLU A 453 14.44 20.31 -24.93
N LEU A 454 15.48 21.08 -24.62
CA LEU A 454 16.07 22.03 -25.56
C LEU A 454 17.45 21.52 -25.97
N THR A 455 17.66 21.36 -27.28
CA THR A 455 18.92 20.82 -27.81
C THR A 455 19.41 21.59 -29.03
N THR A 456 20.71 21.86 -29.06
CA THR A 456 21.42 22.50 -30.19
C THR A 456 22.35 21.53 -30.92
N GLY A 457 22.26 20.23 -30.61
CA GLY A 457 23.16 19.18 -31.11
C GLY A 457 24.17 18.73 -30.06
N PRO A 458 25.18 19.54 -29.68
CA PRO A 458 26.19 19.15 -28.70
C PRO A 458 25.76 19.40 -27.25
N THR A 459 24.77 20.27 -27.02
CA THR A 459 24.27 20.57 -25.68
C THR A 459 22.76 20.41 -25.61
N CYS A 460 22.33 19.68 -24.58
CA CYS A 460 20.94 19.42 -24.27
C CYS A 460 20.68 19.75 -22.79
N GLU A 461 19.54 20.37 -22.50
CA GLU A 461 19.04 20.54 -21.15
C GLU A 461 17.56 20.11 -21.08
N LEU A 462 17.25 19.25 -20.10
CA LEU A 462 15.92 18.70 -19.86
C LEU A 462 15.32 19.32 -18.59
N PHE A 463 14.08 19.79 -18.67
CA PHE A 463 13.37 20.35 -17.51
C PHE A 463 11.92 19.88 -17.44
N THR A 464 11.45 19.68 -16.21
CA THR A 464 10.08 19.20 -15.93
C THR A 464 9.10 20.35 -15.94
N LEU A 465 8.11 20.30 -16.83
CA LEU A 465 7.02 21.28 -16.90
C LEU A 465 5.94 20.98 -15.86
N LEU A 466 5.53 19.71 -15.81
CA LEU A 466 4.40 19.26 -15.00
C LEU A 466 4.57 17.80 -14.60
N THR A 467 4.21 17.47 -13.35
CA THR A 467 4.15 16.09 -12.88
C THR A 467 2.70 15.63 -12.78
N LEU A 468 2.37 14.54 -13.47
CA LEU A 468 1.06 13.91 -13.51
C LEU A 468 0.99 12.73 -12.52
N PRO A 469 -0.11 12.60 -11.75
CA PRO A 469 -0.24 11.59 -10.70
C PRO A 469 -0.55 10.16 -11.21
N LEU A 470 -0.87 9.98 -12.49
CA LEU A 470 -1.29 8.69 -13.06
C LEU A 470 -0.38 8.26 -14.23
N CYS A 471 -0.43 6.98 -14.59
CA CYS A 471 0.29 6.41 -15.73
C CYS A 471 -0.04 7.11 -17.07
N PRO A 472 0.89 7.14 -18.04
CA PRO A 472 0.73 7.79 -19.35
C PRO A 472 -0.56 7.43 -20.08
N HIS A 473 -0.96 6.15 -20.04
CA HIS A 473 -2.13 5.65 -20.75
C HIS A 473 -3.44 6.32 -20.32
N ASN A 474 -3.50 6.89 -19.11
CA ASN A 474 -4.68 7.55 -18.56
C ASN A 474 -4.85 9.01 -19.02
N TRP A 475 -3.88 9.54 -19.77
CA TRP A 475 -3.88 10.92 -20.23
C TRP A 475 -4.04 10.98 -21.74
N ASN A 476 -4.85 11.91 -22.21
CA ASN A 476 -4.91 12.35 -23.59
C ASN A 476 -4.15 13.69 -23.66
N ILE A 477 -2.97 13.67 -24.29
CA ILE A 477 -2.10 14.83 -24.41
C ILE A 477 -2.26 15.34 -25.84
N GLN A 478 -2.83 16.53 -25.99
CA GLN A 478 -2.81 17.24 -27.27
C GLN A 478 -1.46 17.95 -27.35
N THR A 479 -0.61 17.58 -28.29
CA THR A 479 0.67 18.27 -28.48
C THR A 479 0.45 19.60 -29.18
N PRO A 480 1.17 20.66 -28.78
CA PRO A 480 1.13 21.91 -29.53
C PRO A 480 1.77 21.70 -30.90
N GLU A 481 1.14 22.23 -31.95
CA GLU A 481 1.64 22.11 -33.32
C GLU A 481 2.99 22.80 -33.51
N ASP A 482 3.20 23.96 -32.86
CA ASP A 482 4.43 24.74 -32.98
C ASP A 482 4.82 25.43 -31.67
N ILE A 483 6.14 25.51 -31.44
CA ILE A 483 6.76 26.34 -30.40
C ILE A 483 7.34 27.58 -31.09
N SER A 484 6.67 28.72 -30.90
CA SER A 484 7.05 29.97 -31.57
C SER A 484 8.32 30.61 -31.01
N SER A 485 8.51 30.59 -29.69
CA SER A 485 9.72 31.11 -29.05
C SER A 485 9.92 30.57 -27.64
N VAL A 486 11.18 30.50 -27.20
CA VAL A 486 11.54 30.21 -25.81
C VAL A 486 12.50 31.31 -25.35
N HIS A 487 12.18 31.97 -24.23
CA HIS A 487 13.01 33.03 -23.69
C HIS A 487 13.09 32.96 -22.17
N VAL A 488 14.23 33.39 -21.63
CA VAL A 488 14.49 33.43 -20.19
C VAL A 488 14.39 34.88 -19.73
N THR A 489 13.52 35.16 -18.77
CA THR A 489 13.42 36.46 -18.11
C THR A 489 14.03 36.40 -16.72
N THR A 490 14.67 37.49 -16.33
CA THR A 490 15.20 37.68 -14.97
C THR A 490 14.25 38.61 -14.22
N SER A 491 13.68 38.11 -13.13
CA SER A 491 12.96 38.94 -12.16
C SER A 491 13.94 39.40 -11.07
N TYR A 492 13.48 40.23 -10.13
CA TYR A 492 14.28 40.89 -9.10
C TYR A 492 15.38 39.98 -8.49
N TYR A 493 16.63 40.38 -8.76
CA TYR A 493 17.96 39.94 -8.30
C TYR A 493 18.34 38.45 -8.26
N VAL A 494 17.43 37.47 -8.25
CA VAL A 494 17.84 36.04 -8.17
C VAL A 494 16.94 35.08 -8.95
N LEU A 495 15.67 35.43 -9.18
CA LEU A 495 14.69 34.51 -9.76
C LEU A 495 14.70 34.59 -11.29
N HIS A 496 14.90 33.45 -11.94
CA HIS A 496 14.89 33.32 -13.40
C HIS A 496 13.66 32.54 -13.82
N TYR A 497 12.92 33.04 -14.81
CA TYR A 497 11.73 32.39 -15.35
C TYR A 497 11.98 32.01 -16.80
N LEU A 498 11.60 30.79 -17.17
CA LEU A 498 11.54 30.34 -18.54
C LEU A 498 10.13 30.55 -19.06
N HIS A 499 9.99 31.32 -20.12
CA HIS A 499 8.74 31.53 -20.85
C HIS A 499 8.78 30.76 -22.17
N ILE A 500 7.77 29.92 -22.38
CA ILE A 500 7.58 29.10 -23.57
C ILE A 500 6.35 29.65 -24.29
N GLN A 501 6.55 30.19 -25.49
CA GLN A 501 5.48 30.67 -26.33
C GLN A 501 5.08 29.57 -27.30
N CYS A 502 4.08 28.78 -26.96
CA CYS A 502 3.48 27.75 -27.82
C CYS A 502 1.96 27.93 -27.87
N THR A 503 1.29 27.19 -28.76
CA THR A 503 -0.17 27.10 -28.70
C THR A 503 -0.59 26.50 -27.37
N ASP A 504 -1.62 27.08 -26.76
CA ASP A 504 -2.14 26.57 -25.49
C ASP A 504 -2.60 25.13 -25.69
N PHE A 505 -2.06 24.21 -24.91
CA PHE A 505 -2.43 22.82 -24.96
C PHE A 505 -2.76 22.29 -23.57
N THR A 506 -3.73 21.39 -23.54
CA THR A 506 -4.28 20.85 -22.30
C THR A 506 -4.08 19.36 -22.23
N ILE A 507 -3.84 18.86 -21.02
CA ILE A 507 -3.73 17.43 -20.75
C ILE A 507 -5.03 16.97 -20.12
N THR A 508 -5.77 16.13 -20.82
CA THR A 508 -7.08 15.68 -20.35
C THR A 508 -6.99 14.26 -19.80
N ASN A 509 -7.50 14.05 -18.59
CA ASN A 509 -7.62 12.72 -18.01
C ASN A 509 -8.72 11.92 -18.73
N LYS A 510 -8.39 10.77 -19.32
CA LYS A 510 -9.34 9.96 -20.10
C LYS A 510 -10.53 9.44 -19.29
N HIS A 511 -10.38 9.25 -17.99
CA HIS A 511 -11.43 8.67 -17.13
C HIS A 511 -12.33 9.72 -16.50
N THR A 512 -11.77 10.90 -16.17
CA THR A 512 -12.50 11.95 -15.45
C THR A 512 -12.89 13.14 -16.31
N ASN A 513 -12.39 13.22 -17.55
CA ASN A 513 -12.52 14.37 -18.45
C ASN A 513 -12.07 15.70 -17.84
N ARG A 514 -11.23 15.67 -16.79
CA ARG A 514 -10.60 16.86 -16.23
C ARG A 514 -9.38 17.22 -17.05
N SER A 515 -9.35 18.44 -17.57
CA SER A 515 -8.20 19.04 -18.23
C SER A 515 -7.29 19.74 -17.22
N ILE A 516 -5.99 19.71 -17.48
CA ILE A 516 -4.97 20.47 -16.76
C ILE A 516 -4.21 21.29 -17.79
N ASP A 517 -4.15 22.60 -17.57
CA ASP A 517 -3.39 23.51 -18.43
C ASP A 517 -1.90 23.38 -18.13
N VAL A 518 -1.08 23.30 -19.18
CA VAL A 518 0.37 23.17 -19.03
C VAL A 518 0.97 24.55 -18.78
N PRO A 519 1.73 24.76 -17.69
CA PRO A 519 2.32 26.05 -17.41
C PRO A 519 3.38 26.40 -18.44
N THR A 520 3.21 27.54 -19.10
CA THR A 520 4.18 28.11 -20.06
C THR A 520 5.28 28.91 -19.39
N THR A 521 5.13 29.22 -18.10
CA THR A 521 6.11 29.98 -17.30
C THR A 521 6.61 29.15 -16.13
N ILE A 522 7.92 28.89 -16.07
CA ILE A 522 8.53 28.01 -15.05
C ILE A 522 9.70 28.70 -14.38
N LEU A 523 9.75 28.60 -13.05
CA LEU A 523 10.88 29.08 -12.27
C LEU A 523 12.07 28.12 -12.43
N ILE A 524 13.22 28.63 -12.85
CA ILE A 524 14.45 27.87 -13.06
C ILE A 524 15.60 28.40 -12.19
N SER A 525 16.57 27.53 -11.92
CA SER A 525 17.77 27.92 -11.16
C SER A 525 18.67 28.84 -12.00
N PRO A 526 19.47 29.74 -11.38
CA PRO A 526 20.39 30.62 -12.11
C PRO A 526 21.41 29.87 -12.98
N PHE A 527 21.85 28.68 -12.56
CA PHE A 527 22.79 27.86 -13.33
C PHE A 527 22.12 27.27 -14.58
N THR A 528 20.89 26.78 -14.44
CA THR A 528 20.08 26.28 -15.54
C THR A 528 19.76 27.41 -16.52
N ALA A 529 19.41 28.60 -16.02
CA ALA A 529 19.16 29.79 -16.83
C ALA A 529 20.38 30.16 -17.69
N ARG A 530 21.59 30.13 -17.12
CA ARG A 530 22.83 30.40 -17.86
C ARG A 530 23.07 29.38 -18.97
N LYS A 531 22.82 28.09 -18.72
CA LYS A 531 22.93 27.05 -19.75
C LYS A 531 21.91 27.23 -20.88
N ILE A 532 20.64 27.46 -20.52
CA ILE A 532 19.58 27.71 -21.50
C ILE A 532 19.90 28.95 -22.32
N HIS A 533 20.41 30.02 -21.71
CA HIS A 533 20.83 31.21 -22.43
C HIS A 533 21.90 30.90 -23.49
N ASN A 534 22.85 30.00 -23.20
CA ASN A 534 23.86 29.56 -24.18
C ASN A 534 23.25 28.70 -25.31
N ILE A 535 22.28 27.84 -24.98
CA ILE A 535 21.53 27.03 -25.97
C ILE A 535 20.74 27.96 -26.91
N LEU A 536 20.02 28.94 -26.36
CA LEU A 536 19.18 29.87 -27.12
C LEU A 536 19.98 30.84 -28.03
N GLN A 537 21.29 30.96 -27.85
CA GLN A 537 22.16 31.73 -28.76
C GLN A 537 22.44 31.03 -30.10
N HIS A 538 22.12 29.74 -30.19
CA HIS A 538 22.33 28.91 -31.39
C HIS A 538 20.97 28.42 -31.93
N PRO A 539 20.89 27.98 -33.19
CA PRO A 539 19.70 27.27 -33.68
C PRO A 539 19.41 26.05 -32.80
N TYR A 540 18.25 26.02 -32.17
CA TYR A 540 17.85 24.97 -31.25
C TYR A 540 16.61 24.24 -31.75
N THR A 541 16.44 23.01 -31.28
CA THR A 541 15.20 22.22 -31.42
C THR A 541 14.64 21.95 -30.03
N ALA A 542 13.32 21.91 -29.94
CA ALA A 542 12.59 21.80 -28.70
C ALA A 542 11.62 20.62 -28.79
N TYR A 543 11.71 19.67 -27.85
CA TYR A 543 10.88 18.46 -27.84
C TYR A 543 10.13 18.33 -26.52
N PHE A 544 8.82 18.04 -26.60
CA PHE A 544 8.08 17.59 -25.42
C PHE A 544 8.34 16.10 -25.21
N LEU A 545 8.80 15.75 -24.02
CA LEU A 545 9.07 14.37 -23.62
C LEU A 545 8.15 13.97 -22.48
N LEU A 546 7.48 12.84 -22.64
CA LEU A 546 6.76 12.20 -21.56
C LEU A 546 7.66 11.14 -20.90
N SER A 547 7.98 11.31 -19.62
CA SER A 547 8.74 10.31 -18.86
C SER A 547 7.83 9.51 -17.94
N HIS A 548 7.97 8.19 -17.95
CA HIS A 548 7.36 7.29 -16.97
C HIS A 548 8.33 6.13 -16.69
N HIS A 549 8.68 5.90 -15.43
CA HIS A 549 9.60 4.81 -15.08
C HIS A 549 10.96 4.84 -15.81
N GLN A 550 11.54 6.03 -16.00
CA GLN A 550 12.80 6.24 -16.76
C GLN A 550 12.69 5.94 -18.26
N TYR A 551 11.53 5.55 -18.75
CA TYR A 551 11.24 5.51 -20.18
C TYR A 551 10.80 6.89 -20.63
N PHE A 552 11.37 7.37 -21.73
CA PHE A 552 11.04 8.64 -22.36
C PHE A 552 10.34 8.35 -23.69
N GLN A 553 9.23 9.03 -23.91
CA GLN A 553 8.51 9.02 -25.17
C GLN A 553 8.46 10.45 -25.69
N ILE A 554 8.97 10.67 -26.91
CA ILE A 554 8.79 11.94 -27.63
C ILE A 554 7.31 12.02 -28.03
N LEU A 555 6.69 13.15 -27.70
CA LEU A 555 5.28 13.41 -28.00
C LEU A 555 5.08 14.03 -29.38
#